data_AF-A0A3B9G308-F1
#
_entry.id   AF-A0A3B9G308-F1
#
_cell.length_a   1.000
_cell.length_b   1.000
_cell.length_c   1.000
_cell.angle_alpha   90.00
_cell.angle_beta   90.00
_cell.angle_gamma   90.00
#
_symmetry.space_group_name_H-M   'P 1'
#
loop_
_entity.id
_entity.type
_entity.pdbx_description
1 polymer ?
#
loop_
_entity_poly.entity_id
_entity_poly.type
_entity_poly.pdbx_seq_one_letter_code
_entity_poly.pdbx_strand_id
1 'polypeptide(L)' 'MIRQSVSSFIRTAKIERAKTLLKTTVLPIHEIADMLAFNTPNYFIQVFRDITGMSPAQYRKKWKIE' A
#
# COMPACT_ATOMS: atom_id res chain seq x y z
N MET A 1 16.61 1.81 20.53
CA MET A 1 16.52 2.54 19.25
C MET A 1 16.21 1.55 18.14
N ILE A 2 15.02 1.62 17.54
CA ILE A 2 14.69 0.78 16.38
C ILE A 2 15.48 1.32 15.19
N ARG A 3 16.52 0.60 14.74
CA ARG A 3 17.23 0.91 13.50
C ARG A 3 16.30 0.57 12.33
N GLN A 4 15.44 1.50 11.92
CA GLN A 4 14.79 1.39 10.62
C GLN A 4 15.79 1.79 9.53
N SER A 5 16.00 0.92 8.54
CA SER A 5 16.76 1.31 7.35
C SER A 5 15.98 2.35 6.55
N VAL A 6 16.70 3.18 5.80
CA VAL A 6 16.10 4.17 4.89
C VAL A 6 15.08 3.51 3.95
N SER A 7 15.39 2.31 3.44
CA SER A 7 14.49 1.54 2.60
C SER A 7 13.20 1.13 3.31
N SER A 8 13.27 0.80 4.60
CA SER A 8 12.08 0.48 5.41
C SER A 8 11.20 1.71 5.59
N PHE A 9 11.80 2.86 5.90
CA PHE A 9 11.09 4.13 6.05
C PHE A 9 10.34 4.52 4.76
N ILE A 10 11.02 4.43 3.61
CA ILE A 10 10.43 4.73 2.31
C ILE A 10 9.26 3.79 2.01
N ARG A 11 9.38 2.48 2.28
CA ARG A 11 8.28 1.53 2.09
C ARG A 11 7.08 1.92 2.94
N THR A 12 7.27 2.23 4.22
CA THR A 12 6.18 2.65 5.10
C THR A 12 5.49 3.92 4.57
N ALA A 13 6.25 4.93 4.15
CA ALA A 13 5.70 6.15 3.56
C ALA A 13 4.87 5.88 2.28
N LYS A 14 5.37 5.00 1.39
CA LYS A 14 4.62 4.56 0.21
C LYS A 14 3.31 3.86 0.59
N ILE A 15 3.32 3.00 1.62
CA ILE A 15 2.11 2.32 2.09
C ILE A 15 1.10 3.31 2.69
N GLU A 16 1.52 4.33 3.43
CA GLU A 16 0.61 5.37 3.90
C GLU A 16 -0.06 6.11 2.72
N ARG A 17 0.70 6.42 1.67
CA ARG A 17 0.12 7.00 0.45
C ARG A 17 -0.85 6.04 -0.25
N ALA A 18 -0.51 4.75 -0.32
CA ALA A 18 -1.40 3.73 -0.87
C ALA A 18 -2.72 3.66 -0.12
N LYS A 19 -2.72 3.71 1.22
CA LYS A 19 -3.95 3.75 2.03
C LYS A 19 -4.85 4.91 1.65
N THR A 20 -4.31 6.11 1.43
CA THR A 20 -5.08 7.27 0.96
C THR A 20 -5.71 6.97 -0.40
N LEU A 21 -4.90 6.55 -1.38
CA LEU A 21 -5.39 6.26 -2.74
C LEU A 21 -6.47 5.17 -2.75
N LEU A 22 -6.33 4.13 -1.93
CA LEU A 22 -7.32 3.06 -1.81
C LEU A 22 -8.66 3.54 -1.24
N LYS A 23 -8.65 4.57 -0.39
CA LYS A 23 -9.86 5.16 0.21
C LYS A 23 -10.53 6.19 -0.68
N THR A 24 -9.74 6.98 -1.41
CA THR A 24 -10.23 8.18 -2.10
C THR A 24 -10.38 8.00 -3.60
N THR A 25 -9.99 6.85 -4.16
CA THR A 25 -10.02 6.61 -5.61
C THR A 25 -10.55 5.22 -5.95
N VAL A 26 -10.92 5.03 -7.21
CA VAL A 26 -11.32 3.74 -7.78
C VAL A 26 -10.20 3.06 -8.60
N LEU A 27 -8.98 3.60 -8.55
CA LEU A 27 -7.85 3.11 -9.36
C LEU A 27 -7.61 1.61 -9.15
N PRO A 28 -7.30 0.82 -10.19
CA PRO A 28 -6.87 -0.55 -10.02
C PRO A 28 -5.67 -0.69 -9.07
N ILE A 29 -5.57 -1.82 -8.37
CA ILE A 29 -4.48 -2.09 -7.41
C ILE A 29 -3.11 -2.05 -8.10
N HIS A 30 -3.01 -2.51 -9.35
CA HIS A 30 -1.76 -2.49 -10.10
C HIS A 30 -1.32 -1.06 -10.45
N GLU A 31 -2.25 -0.18 -10.87
CA GLU A 31 -1.92 1.22 -11.13
C GLU A 31 -1.41 1.94 -9.87
N ILE A 32 -1.99 1.65 -8.70
CA ILE A 32 -1.48 2.19 -7.43
C ILE A 32 -0.06 1.70 -7.15
N ALA A 33 0.26 0.44 -7.46
CA ALA A 33 1.62 -0.09 -7.31
C ALA A 33 2.62 0.64 -8.23
N ASP A 34 2.22 0.87 -9.49
CA ASP A 34 3.04 1.56 -10.49
C ASP A 34 3.26 3.03 -10.12
N MET A 35 2.20 3.75 -9.72
CA MET A 35 2.27 5.14 -9.25
C MET A 35 3.20 5.33 -8.07
N LEU A 36 3.32 4.31 -7.21
CA LEU A 36 4.19 4.33 -6.04
C LEU A 36 5.56 3.72 -6.32
N ALA A 37 5.89 3.45 -7.59
CA ALA A 37 7.16 2.88 -8.03
C ALA A 37 7.52 1.61 -7.25
N PHE A 38 6.59 0.67 -7.14
CA PHE A 38 6.89 -0.70 -6.74
C PHE A 38 7.29 -1.49 -7.99
N ASN A 39 8.34 -2.31 -7.88
CA ASN A 39 8.85 -3.08 -9.03
C ASN A 39 7.80 -4.03 -9.61
N THR A 40 6.92 -4.59 -8.77
CA THR A 40 5.82 -5.44 -9.21
C THR A 40 4.57 -5.23 -8.33
N PRO A 41 3.36 -5.43 -8.88
CA PRO A 41 2.12 -5.43 -8.10
C PRO A 41 2.12 -6.47 -6.97
N ASN A 42 2.71 -7.65 -7.20
CA ASN A 42 2.79 -8.70 -6.19
C ASN A 42 3.66 -8.28 -4.99
N TYR A 43 4.80 -7.64 -5.25
CA TYR A 43 5.64 -7.11 -4.18
C TYR A 43 4.94 -6.01 -3.39
N PHE A 44 4.21 -5.12 -4.08
CA PHE A 44 3.37 -4.13 -3.42
C PHE A 44 2.32 -4.78 -2.49
N ILE A 45 1.59 -5.78 -2.98
CA ILE A 45 0.56 -6.48 -2.19
C ILE A 45 1.18 -7.12 -0.95
N GLN A 46 2.34 -7.77 -1.08
CA GLN A 46 3.05 -8.38 0.03
C GLN A 46 3.45 -7.31 1.07
N VAL A 47 4.15 -6.25 0.66
CA VAL A 47 4.60 -5.18 1.56
C VAL A 47 3.41 -4.48 2.22
N PHE A 48 2.33 -4.22 1.48
CA PHE A 48 1.12 -3.64 2.03
C PHE A 48 0.51 -4.54 3.10
N ARG A 49 0.43 -5.86 2.86
CA ARG A 49 -0.09 -6.82 3.85
C ARG A 49 0.81 -6.91 5.07
N ASP A 50 2.13 -6.96 4.88
CA ASP A 50 3.09 -7.05 5.99
C ASP A 50 3.01 -5.82 6.91
N ILE A 51 2.75 -4.63 6.36
CA ILE A 51 2.65 -3.38 7.13
C ILE A 51 1.25 -3.15 7.71
N THR A 52 0.18 -3.55 7.01
CA THR A 52 -1.20 -3.21 7.39
C THR A 52 -2.01 -4.37 7.99
N GLY A 53 -1.50 -5.60 7.87
CA GLY A 53 -2.19 -6.83 8.27
C GLY A 53 -3.26 -7.32 7.27
N MET A 54 -3.50 -6.64 6.15
CA MET A 54 -4.53 -7.02 5.17
C MET A 54 -4.12 -6.70 3.73
N SER A 55 -4.74 -7.35 2.74
CA SER A 55 -4.45 -7.02 1.34
C SER A 55 -5.00 -5.64 0.95
N PRO A 56 -4.44 -4.97 -0.09
CA PRO A 56 -4.97 -3.71 -0.59
C PRO A 56 -6.48 -3.76 -0.95
N ALA A 57 -6.92 -4.89 -1.51
CA ALA A 57 -8.32 -5.11 -1.89
C ALA A 57 -9.24 -5.21 -0.66
N GLN A 58 -8.82 -5.97 0.37
CA GLN A 58 -9.53 -6.05 1.65
C GLN A 58 -9.60 -4.68 2.32
N TYR A 59 -8.48 -3.94 2.31
CA TYR A 59 -8.42 -2.58 2.85
C TYR A 59 -9.43 -1.68 2.14
N ARG A 60 -9.42 -1.63 0.80
CA ARG A 60 -10.38 -0.84 0.02
C ARG A 60 -11.83 -1.19 0.37
N LYS A 61 -12.17 -2.48 0.43
CA LYS A 61 -13.54 -2.92 0.75
C LYS A 61 -13.98 -2.42 2.14
N LYS A 62 -13.09 -2.43 3.13
CA LYS A 62 -13.39 -1.95 4.49
C LYS A 62 -13.76 -0.45 4.55
N TRP A 63 -13.27 0.35 3.61
CA TRP A 63 -13.44 1.80 3.61
C TRP A 63 -14.40 2.32 2.52
N LYS A 64 -14.87 1.45 1.62
CA LYS A 64 -16.04 1.76 0.81
C LYS A 64 -17.27 1.68 1.73
N ILE A 65 -17.78 2.84 2.12
CA ILE A 65 -19.14 2.96 2.64
C ILE A 65 -20.05 2.80 1.42
N GLU A 66 -20.95 1.80 1.44
CA GLU A 66 -22.05 1.69 0.46
C GLU A 66 -23.08 2.79 0.68
#